data_AF-A0A918NZP2-F1
#
_entry.id   AF-A0A918NZP2-F1
#
_cell.length_a   1.000
_cell.length_b   1.000
_cell.length_c   1.000
_cell.angle_alpha   90.00
_cell.angle_beta   90.00
_cell.angle_gamma   90.00
#
_symmetry.space_group_name_H-M   'P 1'
#
loop_
_entity.id
_entity.type
_entity.pdbx_description
1 polymer ?
#
loop_
_entity_poly.entity_id
_entity_poly.type
_entity_poly.pdbx_seq_one_letter_code
_entity_poly.pdbx_strand_id
1 'polypeptide(L)'
;MRISHEAICQSLFIEGRGALKRELVTCLRTGRALREPRARSRNKPQGHVTADVVLIGRPAEADDRAVPGHGEGDPIIGTGRSAIGALVERSSRSTLLAHLPRLDG
;
A
#
# COMPACT_ATOMS: atom_id res chain seq x y z
N MET A 1 -9.15 -21.61 -9.54
CA MET A 1 -8.45 -21.62 -8.24
C MET A 1 -8.10 -20.19 -7.85
N ARG A 2 -8.51 -19.70 -6.67
CA ARG A 2 -8.19 -18.34 -6.19
C ARG A 2 -7.28 -18.47 -4.97
N ILE A 3 -6.08 -17.89 -5.04
CA ILE A 3 -5.10 -17.87 -3.95
C ILE A 3 -5.17 -16.48 -3.29
N SER A 4 -5.32 -16.43 -1.97
CA SER A 4 -5.31 -15.15 -1.26
C SER A 4 -3.90 -14.56 -1.23
N HIS A 5 -3.80 -13.23 -1.25
CA HIS A 5 -2.51 -12.54 -1.03
C HIS A 5 -1.85 -12.97 0.28
N GLU A 6 -2.67 -13.31 1.28
CA GLU A 6 -2.17 -13.85 2.54
C GLU A 6 -1.50 -15.22 2.35
N ALA A 7 -2.06 -16.12 1.54
CA ALA A 7 -1.46 -17.42 1.26
C ALA A 7 -0.11 -17.29 0.53
N ILE A 8 0.03 -16.33 -0.40
CA ILE A 8 1.30 -16.03 -1.07
C ILE A 8 2.34 -15.48 -0.09
N CYS A 9 1.94 -14.53 0.77
CA CYS A 9 2.86 -14.01 1.77
C CYS A 9 3.21 -15.09 2.81
N GLN A 10 2.26 -15.91 3.23
CA GLN A 10 2.49 -16.97 4.19
C GLN A 10 3.38 -18.06 3.61
N SER A 11 3.28 -18.43 2.32
CA SER A 11 4.17 -19.43 1.71
C SER A 11 5.64 -19.02 1.81
N LEU A 12 5.95 -17.74 1.64
CA LEU A 12 7.31 -17.19 1.83
C LEU A 12 7.85 -17.41 3.26
N PHE A 13 6.98 -17.42 4.27
CA PHE A 13 7.38 -17.64 5.67
C PHE A 13 7.21 -19.11 6.14
N ILE A 14 6.34 -19.89 5.50
CA ILE A 14 6.06 -21.30 5.81
C ILE A 14 7.11 -22.22 5.20
N GLU A 15 7.63 -21.91 4.01
CA GLU A 15 8.82 -22.60 3.47
C GLU A 15 10.05 -22.38 4.40
N GLY A 16 10.02 -21.31 5.21
CA GLY A 16 10.92 -21.03 6.32
C GLY A 16 10.64 -21.77 7.64
N ARG A 17 9.53 -22.51 7.81
CA ARG A 17 9.31 -23.37 8.99
C ARG A 17 10.19 -24.63 8.98
N GLY A 18 10.93 -24.88 7.90
CA GLY A 18 11.94 -25.94 7.84
C GLY A 18 13.23 -25.58 7.07
N ALA A 19 13.22 -24.62 6.13
CA ALA A 19 14.31 -24.55 5.14
C ALA A 19 14.75 -23.17 4.65
N LEU A 20 14.41 -22.04 5.31
CA LEU A 20 15.14 -20.80 4.99
C LEU A 20 16.50 -20.86 5.68
N LYS A 21 17.58 -21.15 4.92
CA LYS A 21 18.96 -20.96 5.39
C LYS A 21 19.05 -19.53 5.97
N ARG A 22 19.68 -19.35 7.13
CA ARG A 22 19.83 -18.04 7.79
C ARG A 22 20.27 -16.92 6.82
N GLU A 23 21.05 -17.27 5.81
CA GLU A 23 21.52 -16.43 4.70
C GLU A 23 20.38 -15.77 3.88
N LEU A 24 19.27 -16.46 3.67
CA LEU A 24 18.14 -15.91 2.93
C LEU A 24 17.30 -14.96 3.80
N VAL A 25 17.21 -15.21 5.11
CA VAL A 25 16.59 -14.27 6.05
C VAL A 25 17.35 -12.94 6.03
N THR A 26 18.68 -12.97 5.93
CA THR A 26 19.50 -11.75 5.83
C THR A 26 19.28 -10.97 4.53
N CYS A 27 18.80 -11.62 3.46
CA CYS A 27 18.42 -10.93 2.22
C CYS A 27 17.04 -10.27 2.31
N LEU A 28 16.19 -10.64 3.27
CA LEU A 28 14.90 -9.99 3.47
C LEU A 28 15.12 -8.59 4.03
N ARG A 29 14.44 -7.59 3.46
CA ARG A 29 14.51 -6.18 3.91
C ARG A 29 14.29 -6.00 5.41
N THR A 30 13.48 -6.84 6.03
CA THR A 30 13.16 -6.77 7.46
C THR A 30 14.02 -7.69 8.32
N GLY A 31 14.77 -8.62 7.73
CA GLY A 31 15.56 -9.62 8.46
C GLY A 31 14.73 -10.58 9.33
N ARG A 32 13.41 -10.65 9.14
CA ARG A 32 12.53 -11.43 10.01
C ARG A 32 12.28 -12.82 9.45
N ALA A 33 12.62 -13.83 10.23
CA ALA A 33 12.29 -15.23 9.94
C ALA A 33 10.78 -15.53 10.07
N LEU A 34 10.04 -14.71 10.82
CA LEU A 34 8.60 -14.84 11.02
C LEU A 34 7.89 -13.55 10.63
N ARG A 35 6.72 -13.69 10.00
CA ARG A 35 5.84 -12.56 9.68
C ARG A 35 5.32 -11.93 10.97
N GLU A 36 5.28 -10.61 11.03
CA GLU A 36 4.55 -9.90 12.08
C GLU A 36 3.03 -10.07 11.84
N PRO A 37 2.27 -10.57 12.84
CA PRO A 37 0.82 -10.61 12.75
C PRO A 37 0.28 -9.20 12.54
N ARG A 38 -0.72 -9.08 11.68
CA ARG A 38 -1.36 -7.80 11.29
C ARG A 38 -2.13 -7.10 12.43
N ALA A 39 -1.92 -7.47 13.69
CA ALA A 39 -2.70 -6.99 14.84
C ALA A 39 -2.66 -5.46 15.04
N ARG A 40 -1.63 -4.77 14.52
CA ARG A 40 -1.56 -3.30 14.50
C ARG A 40 -2.51 -2.61 13.50
N SER A 41 -3.25 -3.36 12.66
CA SER A 41 -4.28 -2.81 11.77
C SER A 41 -5.71 -2.88 12.34
N ARG A 42 -5.89 -3.34 13.59
CA ARG A 42 -7.22 -3.33 14.23
C ARG A 42 -7.45 -1.98 14.90
N ASN A 43 -8.53 -1.31 14.47
CA ASN A 43 -9.07 -0.04 14.97
C ASN A 43 -8.41 1.25 14.49
N LYS A 44 -8.53 1.51 13.18
CA LYS A 44 -8.94 2.85 12.73
C LYS A 44 -10.14 2.68 11.82
N PRO A 45 -11.25 3.44 12.00
CA PRO A 45 -12.24 3.58 10.94
C PRO A 45 -11.55 4.35 9.81
N GLN A 46 -10.85 3.65 8.93
CA GLN A 46 -10.34 4.22 7.69
C GLN A 46 -11.54 4.53 6.81
N GLY A 47 -11.50 5.69 6.13
CA GLY A 47 -12.56 6.18 5.27
C GLY A 47 -13.09 5.05 4.38
N HIS A 48 -14.40 4.87 4.40
CA HIS A 48 -15.06 3.83 3.64
C HIS A 48 -14.74 4.07 2.16
N VAL A 49 -14.09 3.10 1.51
CA VAL A 49 -14.08 3.00 0.06
C VAL A 49 -15.55 2.80 -0.32
N THR A 50 -16.21 3.86 -0.78
CA THR A 50 -17.57 3.77 -1.28
C THR A 50 -17.58 2.95 -2.56
N ALA A 51 -18.73 2.36 -2.90
CA ALA A 51 -18.89 1.57 -4.13
C ALA A 51 -18.53 2.37 -5.41
N ASP A 52 -18.51 3.69 -5.31
CA ASP A 52 -18.16 4.61 -6.38
C ASP A 52 -16.64 4.76 -6.60
N VAL A 53 -15.80 4.29 -5.66
CA VAL A 53 -14.33 4.41 -5.68
C VAL A 53 -13.68 3.03 -5.70
N VAL A 54 -14.17 2.14 -6.55
CA VAL A 54 -13.55 0.82 -6.74
C VAL A 54 -12.53 0.92 -7.86
N LEU A 55 -11.26 0.60 -7.59
CA LEU A 55 -10.18 0.55 -8.59
C LEU A 55 -10.49 -0.35 -9.80
N ILE A 56 -11.46 -1.27 -9.68
CA ILE A 56 -11.96 -2.13 -10.77
C ILE A 56 -12.66 -1.30 -11.86
N GLY A 57 -13.28 -0.17 -11.51
CA GLY A 57 -14.02 0.68 -12.45
C GLY A 57 -13.14 1.65 -13.27
N ARG A 58 -11.81 1.63 -13.09
CA ARG A 58 -10.93 2.54 -13.83
C ARG A 58 -10.85 2.16 -15.32
N PRO A 59 -10.71 3.14 -16.23
CA PRO A 59 -10.55 2.84 -17.64
C PRO A 59 -9.20 2.13 -17.90
N ALA A 60 -9.16 1.25 -18.90
CA ALA A 60 -8.00 0.40 -19.17
C ALA A 60 -6.71 1.20 -19.50
N GLU A 61 -6.86 2.39 -20.08
CA GLU A 61 -5.77 3.34 -20.34
C GLU A 61 -5.00 3.76 -19.08
N ALA A 62 -5.63 3.73 -17.90
CA ALA A 62 -4.99 4.03 -16.63
C ALA A 62 -4.00 2.93 -16.16
N ASP A 63 -4.12 1.71 -16.71
CA ASP A 63 -3.20 0.59 -16.41
C ASP A 63 -1.88 0.72 -17.14
N ASP A 64 -1.93 1.15 -18.41
CA ASP A 64 -0.77 1.24 -19.28
C ASP A 64 0.13 2.44 -18.95
N ARG A 65 -0.42 3.47 -18.30
CA ARG A 65 0.31 4.71 -17.93
C ARG A 65 0.92 5.43 -19.15
N ALA A 66 0.43 5.11 -20.34
CA ALA A 66 0.89 5.65 -21.61
C ALA A 66 0.39 7.08 -21.87
N VAL A 67 -0.69 7.50 -21.19
CA VAL A 67 -1.32 8.81 -21.39
C VAL A 67 -1.02 9.73 -20.20
N PRO A 68 -0.46 10.93 -20.43
CA PRO A 68 -0.32 11.94 -19.40
C PRO A 68 -1.68 12.40 -18.86
N GLY A 69 -1.77 12.63 -17.55
CA GLY A 69 -2.94 13.25 -16.91
C GLY A 69 -3.70 12.33 -15.96
N HIS A 70 -3.43 11.02 -15.98
CA HIS A 70 -3.92 10.13 -14.94
C HIS A 70 -3.10 10.33 -13.65
N GLY A 71 -3.77 10.88 -12.63
CA GLY A 71 -3.20 11.05 -11.29
C GLY A 71 -3.68 9.96 -10.32
N GLU A 72 -2.79 9.49 -9.46
CA GLU A 72 -3.13 8.69 -8.28
C GLU A 72 -2.74 9.48 -7.04
N GLY A 73 -3.64 9.59 -6.08
CA GLY A 73 -3.44 10.42 -4.91
C GLY A 73 -3.70 9.65 -3.62
N ASP A 74 -2.78 9.78 -2.67
CA ASP A 74 -2.94 9.25 -1.31
C ASP A 74 -2.55 10.32 -0.28
N PRO A 75 -3.28 10.40 0.86
CA PRO A 75 -2.90 11.30 1.95
C PRO A 75 -1.79 10.68 2.82
N ILE A 76 -0.74 11.45 3.06
CA ILE A 76 0.26 11.19 4.08
C ILE A 76 -0.22 11.85 5.38
N ILE A 77 -0.57 11.04 6.38
CA ILE A 77 -1.05 11.52 7.67
C ILE A 77 0.13 11.69 8.64
N GLY A 78 0.31 12.91 9.12
CA GLY A 78 1.31 13.26 10.11
C GLY A 78 0.77 13.31 11.54
N THR A 79 1.61 13.76 12.47
CA THR A 79 1.22 14.03 13.86
C THR A 79 0.46 15.35 13.98
N GLY A 80 -0.32 15.53 15.05
CA GLY A 80 -1.00 16.79 15.33
C GLY A 80 -2.09 17.13 14.31
N ARG A 81 -2.83 16.11 13.83
CA ARG A 81 -3.89 16.25 12.82
C ARG A 81 -3.43 16.92 11.52
N SER A 82 -2.14 16.83 11.20
CA SER A 82 -1.59 17.30 9.94
C SER A 82 -1.71 16.23 8.84
N ALA A 83 -1.85 16.68 7.60
CA ALA A 83 -1.85 15.81 6.44
C ALA A 83 -1.22 16.52 5.24
N ILE A 84 -0.63 15.73 4.35
CA ILE A 84 -0.16 16.18 3.03
C ILE A 84 -0.84 15.29 2.00
N GLY A 85 -1.49 15.89 1.00
CA GLY A 85 -1.94 15.18 -0.18
C GLY A 85 -0.74 14.91 -1.09
N ALA A 86 -0.46 13.64 -1.38
CA ALA A 86 0.54 13.27 -2.37
C ALA A 86 -0.17 12.82 -3.63
N LEU A 87 -0.06 13.61 -4.71
CA LEU A 87 -0.62 13.30 -6.03
C LEU A 87 0.53 12.95 -6.98
N VAL A 88 0.46 11.78 -7.60
CA VAL A 88 1.45 11.28 -8.54
C VAL A 88 0.84 11.19 -9.93
N GLU A 89 1.44 11.85 -10.91
CA GLU A 89 1.08 11.66 -12.32
C GLU A 89 1.73 10.36 -12.83
N ARG A 90 0.91 9.44 -13.34
CA ARG A 90 1.30 8.04 -13.53
C ARG A 90 2.28 7.83 -14.69
N SER A 91 2.29 8.70 -15.69
CA SER A 91 3.17 8.60 -16.86
C SER A 91 4.59 9.13 -16.58
N SER A 92 4.69 10.40 -16.19
CA SER A 92 5.93 11.12 -15.85
C SER A 92 6.49 10.78 -14.47
N ARG A 93 5.67 10.21 -13.58
CA ARG A 93 5.98 9.99 -12.15
C ARG A 93 6.32 11.27 -11.39
N SER A 94 5.96 12.43 -11.94
CA SER A 94 6.03 13.68 -11.21
C SER A 94 5.09 13.62 -10.00
N THR A 95 5.56 14.17 -8.88
CA THR A 95 4.83 14.15 -7.61
C THR A 95 4.55 15.58 -7.17
N LEU A 96 3.28 15.88 -6.90
CA LEU A 96 2.85 17.12 -6.31
C LEU A 96 2.47 16.87 -4.85
N LEU A 97 3.07 17.65 -3.95
CA LEU A 97 2.75 17.62 -2.53
C LEU A 97 1.91 18.86 -2.20
N ALA A 98 0.68 18.62 -1.75
CA ALA A 98 -0.23 19.65 -1.30
C ALA A 98 -0.35 19.61 0.22
N HIS A 99 -0.03 20.72 0.88
CA HIS A 99 -0.30 20.85 2.31
C HIS A 99 -1.81 20.89 2.54
N LEU A 100 -2.35 19.97 3.33
CA LEU A 100 -3.77 19.95 3.67
C LEU A 100 -4.02 20.72 4.97
N PRO A 101 -5.17 21.39 5.11
CA PRO A 101 -5.54 22.04 6.36
C PRO A 101 -5.57 21.00 7.49
N ARG A 102 -5.23 21.43 8.71
CA ARG A 102 -5.38 20.57 9.87
C ARG A 102 -6.86 20.33 10.11
N LEU A 103 -7.20 19.10 10.50
CA LEU A 103 -8.57 18.82 10.91
C LEU A 103 -8.86 19.50 12.25
N ASP A 104 -9.98 20.22 12.29
CA ASP A 104 -10.52 20.79 13.52
C ASP A 104 -10.95 19.68 14.48
N GLY A 105 -10.99 20.01 15.76
CA GLY A 105 -11.65 19.22 16.79
C GLY A 105 -11.05 19.40 18.16
#